data_AF-A0A0C2ZQ30-F1
#
_entry.id   AF-A0A0C2ZQ30-F1
#
_cell.length_a   1.000
_cell.length_b   1.000
_cell.length_c   1.000
_cell.angle_alpha   90.00
_cell.angle_beta   90.00
_cell.angle_gamma   90.00
#
_symmetry.space_group_name_H-M   'P 1'
#
loop_
_entity.id
_entity.type
_entity.pdbx_description
1 polymer ?
#
loop_
_entity_poly.entity_id
_entity_poly.type
_entity_poly.pdbx_seq_one_letter_code
_entity_poly.pdbx_strand_id
1 'polypeptide(L)'
;ETVAPVAKDFAVIFNKVVKASEKAKLSMKLQADKHWNPAPDYKVTRVTLNAVELKLPKSLRVHLVVNVSRVKPYLGPLPGQPVSWPGLIQVSEERNEEYEV
;
A
#
# COMPACT_ATOMS: atom_id res chain seq x y z
N GLU A 1 -34.14 54.63 3.82
CA GLU A 1 -32.96 53.80 3.52
C GLU A 1 -33.40 52.46 2.98
N THR A 2 -33.29 52.27 1.67
CA THR A 2 -33.73 51.05 0.99
C THR A 2 -32.62 50.01 1.09
N VAL A 3 -32.56 49.28 2.21
CA VAL A 3 -31.55 48.23 2.42
C VAL A 3 -31.84 47.08 1.45
N ALA A 4 -30.91 46.90 0.53
CA ALA A 4 -31.04 46.21 -0.74
C ALA A 4 -31.48 44.72 -0.63
N PRO A 5 -32.33 44.24 -1.55
CA PRO A 5 -32.70 42.83 -1.68
C PRO A 5 -31.49 41.89 -1.87
N VAL A 6 -30.37 42.45 -2.32
CA VAL A 6 -29.07 41.79 -2.54
C VAL A 6 -28.47 41.21 -1.23
N ALA A 7 -28.64 41.88 -0.10
CA ALA A 7 -28.08 41.41 1.18
C ALA A 7 -28.75 40.13 1.69
N LYS A 8 -30.04 39.93 1.37
CA LYS A 8 -30.78 38.70 1.70
C LYS A 8 -30.31 37.52 0.87
N ASP A 9 -29.85 37.77 -0.35
CA ASP A 9 -29.36 36.75 -1.27
C ASP A 9 -28.03 36.16 -0.79
N PHE A 10 -27.12 37.02 -0.29
CA PHE A 10 -25.85 36.57 0.29
C PHE A 10 -26.03 35.70 1.54
N ALA A 11 -26.99 36.02 2.41
CA ALA A 11 -27.28 35.21 3.59
C ALA A 11 -27.77 33.79 3.20
N VAL A 12 -28.60 33.69 2.16
CA VAL A 12 -29.08 32.40 1.64
C VAL A 12 -27.93 31.60 1.03
N ILE A 13 -27.03 32.25 0.27
CA ILE A 13 -25.85 31.61 -0.31
C ILE A 13 -24.92 31.10 0.80
N PHE A 14 -24.63 31.92 1.80
CA PHE A 14 -23.74 31.55 2.90
C PHE A 14 -24.27 30.34 3.68
N ASN A 15 -25.56 30.33 4.00
CA ASN A 15 -26.18 29.19 4.69
C ASN A 15 -26.12 27.90 3.87
N LYS A 16 -26.27 27.98 2.54
CA LYS A 16 -26.10 26.82 1.64
C LYS A 16 -24.65 26.31 1.66
N VAL A 17 -23.67 27.21 1.62
CA VAL A 17 -22.24 26.87 1.65
C VAL A 17 -21.87 26.21 2.98
N VAL A 18 -22.30 26.77 4.11
CA VAL A 18 -22.07 26.18 5.44
C VAL A 18 -22.66 24.78 5.52
N LYS A 19 -23.90 24.59 5.07
CA LYS A 19 -24.57 23.28 5.07
C LYS A 19 -23.86 22.27 4.17
N ALA A 20 -23.40 22.69 2.98
CA ALA A 20 -22.65 21.84 2.07
C ALA A 20 -21.29 21.45 2.66
N SER A 21 -20.60 22.38 3.33
CA SER A 21 -19.33 22.15 3.99
C SER A 21 -19.44 21.13 5.13
N GLU A 22 -20.43 21.25 6.02
CA GLU A 22 -20.65 20.27 7.08
C GLU A 22 -21.00 18.88 6.51
N LYS A 23 -21.77 18.81 5.42
CA LYS A 23 -22.04 17.55 4.71
C LYS A 23 -20.77 16.95 4.12
N ALA A 24 -19.90 17.76 3.52
CA ALA A 24 -18.63 17.31 2.96
C ALA A 24 -17.70 16.76 4.05
N LYS A 25 -17.59 17.47 5.18
CA LYS A 25 -16.80 17.03 6.35
C LYS A 25 -17.24 15.67 6.87
N LEU A 26 -18.55 15.44 7.01
CA LEU A 26 -19.09 14.13 7.42
C LEU A 26 -18.77 13.04 6.39
N SER A 27 -18.92 13.33 5.10
CA SER A 27 -18.60 12.39 4.01
C SER A 27 -17.11 12.03 4.00
N MET A 28 -16.23 13.00 4.18
CA MET A 28 -14.78 12.78 4.23
C MET A 28 -14.38 11.89 5.41
N LYS A 29 -14.98 12.11 6.58
CA LYS A 29 -14.76 11.24 7.75
C LYS A 29 -15.21 9.80 7.48
N LEU A 30 -16.41 9.63 6.91
CA LEU A 30 -16.93 8.30 6.58
C LEU A 30 -16.04 7.57 5.56
N GLN A 31 -15.46 8.29 4.60
CA GLN A 31 -14.47 7.73 3.68
C GLN A 31 -13.16 7.37 4.37
N ALA A 32 -12.63 8.24 5.25
CA ALA A 32 -11.42 7.95 6.00
C ALA A 32 -11.58 6.72 6.91
N ASP A 33 -12.73 6.60 7.59
CA ASP A 33 -13.06 5.46 8.44
C ASP A 33 -13.23 4.17 7.63
N LYS A 34 -13.86 4.25 6.45
CA LYS A 34 -14.03 3.10 5.55
C LYS A 34 -12.68 2.55 5.05
N HIS A 35 -11.70 3.43 4.86
CA HIS A 35 -10.36 3.07 4.40
C HIS A 35 -9.35 2.99 5.55
N TRP A 36 -9.82 2.90 6.80
CA TRP A 36 -8.96 2.79 7.96
C TRP A 36 -8.39 1.38 8.03
N ASN A 37 -7.17 1.21 7.52
CA ASN A 37 -6.37 0.03 7.83
C ASN A 37 -5.90 0.18 9.28
N PRO A 38 -6.20 -0.78 10.17
CA PRO A 38 -5.68 -0.74 11.52
C PRO A 38 -4.15 -0.63 11.44
N ALA A 39 -3.59 0.26 12.27
CA ALA A 39 -2.15 0.42 12.33
C ALA A 39 -1.50 -0.96 12.53
N PRO A 40 -0.44 -1.29 11.78
CA PRO A 40 0.24 -2.55 11.96
C PRO A 40 0.67 -2.72 13.43
N ASP A 41 0.27 -3.82 14.05
CA ASP A 41 0.57 -4.10 15.46
C ASP A 41 1.99 -4.64 15.62
N TYR A 42 2.99 -3.81 15.29
CA TYR A 42 4.40 -4.07 15.60
C TYR A 42 4.91 -3.04 16.61
N LYS A 43 5.81 -3.47 17.50
CA LYS A 43 6.46 -2.56 18.46
C LYS A 43 7.87 -2.26 18.00
N VAL A 44 8.23 -0.99 17.91
CA VAL A 44 9.63 -0.59 17.68
C VAL A 44 10.43 -0.88 18.94
N THR A 45 11.48 -1.69 18.84
CA THR A 45 12.35 -2.00 19.98
C THR A 45 13.55 -1.07 20.02
N ARG A 46 14.21 -0.85 18.88
CA ARG A 46 15.40 -0.01 18.77
C ARG A 46 15.45 0.71 17.43
N VAL A 47 16.05 1.89 17.42
CA VAL A 47 16.31 2.69 16.22
C VAL A 47 17.80 2.97 16.17
N THR A 48 18.43 2.67 15.03
CA THR A 48 19.82 3.00 14.70
C THR A 48 19.83 4.01 13.55
N LEU A 49 20.99 4.55 13.19
CA LEU A 49 21.10 5.61 12.19
C LEU A 49 20.46 5.25 10.83
N ASN A 50 20.50 3.97 10.45
CA ASN A 50 20.06 3.46 9.15
C ASN A 50 19.07 2.29 9.24
N ALA A 51 18.75 1.79 10.43
CA ALA A 51 17.86 0.63 10.57
C ALA A 51 16.96 0.74 11.82
N VAL A 52 15.77 0.14 11.73
CA VAL A 52 14.80 0.06 12.82
C VAL A 52 14.55 -1.40 13.14
N GLU A 53 14.66 -1.75 14.41
CA GLU A 53 14.37 -3.07 14.94
C GLU A 53 12.91 -3.11 15.40
N LEU A 54 12.16 -4.09 14.88
CA LEU A 54 10.73 -4.25 15.15
C LEU A 54 10.46 -5.61 15.80
N LYS A 55 9.64 -5.61 16.85
CA LYS A 55 9.00 -6.81 17.36
C LYS A 55 7.74 -7.08 16.55
N LEU A 56 7.85 -8.03 15.63
CA LEU A 56 6.76 -8.45 14.77
C LEU A 56 5.78 -9.36 15.52
N PRO A 57 4.47 -9.23 15.29
CA PRO A 57 3.49 -10.16 15.83
C PRO A 57 3.66 -11.53 15.15
N LYS A 58 3.33 -12.61 15.87
CA LYS A 58 3.50 -14.00 15.36
C LYS A 58 2.73 -14.28 14.07
N SER A 59 1.70 -13.49 13.77
CA SER A 59 0.88 -13.59 12.56
C SER A 59 1.53 -12.98 11.32
N LEU A 60 2.55 -12.12 11.47
CA LEU A 60 3.15 -11.41 10.34
C LEU A 60 4.21 -12.28 9.67
N ARG A 61 3.99 -12.61 8.39
CA ARG A 61 4.93 -13.31 7.52
C ARG A 61 5.53 -12.35 6.51
N VAL A 62 6.85 -12.22 6.49
CA VAL A 62 7.58 -11.44 5.49
C VAL A 62 8.03 -12.37 4.37
N HIS A 63 7.48 -12.22 3.18
CA HIS A 63 7.93 -12.96 2.00
C HIS A 63 8.98 -12.12 1.27
N LEU A 64 10.26 -12.47 1.46
CA LEU A 64 11.35 -11.84 0.70
C LEU A 64 11.32 -12.37 -0.74
N VAL A 65 10.83 -11.56 -1.67
CA VAL A 65 10.88 -11.89 -3.09
C VAL A 65 12.26 -11.50 -3.62
N VAL A 66 13.17 -12.46 -3.71
CA VAL A 66 14.47 -12.26 -4.37
C VAL A 66 14.29 -12.55 -5.85
N ASN A 67 14.45 -11.53 -6.70
CA ASN A 67 14.38 -11.72 -8.16
C ASN A 67 15.66 -12.42 -8.65
N VAL A 68 15.64 -13.76 -8.68
CA VAL A 68 16.77 -14.62 -9.06
C VAL A 68 17.04 -14.65 -10.58
N SER A 69 16.28 -13.92 -11.40
CA SER A 69 16.47 -13.85 -12.85
C SER A 69 17.84 -13.31 -13.31
N ARG A 70 18.67 -12.80 -12.38
CA ARG A 70 20.02 -12.31 -12.67
C ARG A 70 21.11 -12.91 -11.78
N VAL A 71 20.88 -14.11 -11.22
CA VAL A 71 21.99 -14.84 -10.60
C VAL A 71 22.87 -15.40 -11.71
N LYS A 72 23.98 -14.70 -12.01
CA LYS A 72 25.11 -15.34 -12.69
C LYS A 72 25.78 -16.27 -11.67
N PRO A 73 25.95 -17.57 -11.97
CA PRO A 73 26.74 -18.42 -11.09
C PRO A 73 28.14 -17.81 -10.95
N TYR A 74 28.67 -17.76 -9.72
CA TYR A 74 29.98 -17.18 -9.43
C TYR A 74 31.13 -17.89 -10.17
N LEU A 75 30.89 -19.14 -10.59
CA LEU A 75 31.77 -19.96 -11.40
C LEU A 75 31.06 -20.36 -12.69
N GLY A 76 31.80 -20.40 -13.81
CA GLY A 76 31.29 -20.94 -15.07
C GLY A 76 31.00 -22.45 -14.97
N PRO A 77 30.28 -23.03 -15.95
CA PRO A 77 30.02 -24.47 -15.98
C PRO A 77 31.32 -25.27 -15.90
N LEU A 78 31.39 -26.26 -15.01
CA LEU A 78 32.55 -27.15 -14.92
C LEU A 78 32.63 -28.03 -16.17
N PRO A 79 33.84 -28.36 -16.68
CA PRO A 79 33.99 -29.25 -17.82
C PRO A 79 33.35 -30.62 -17.52
N GLY A 80 32.43 -31.05 -18.37
CA GLY A 80 31.68 -32.30 -18.19
C GLY A 80 30.34 -32.15 -17.46
N GLN A 81 29.99 -30.95 -16.98
CA GLN A 81 28.67 -30.71 -16.39
C GLN A 81 27.60 -30.56 -17.49
N PRO A 82 26.54 -31.39 -17.50
CA PRO A 82 25.45 -31.23 -18.44
C PRO A 82 24.71 -29.92 -18.13
N VAL A 83 24.61 -29.03 -19.12
CA VAL A 83 23.85 -27.79 -19.01
C VAL A 83 22.48 -28.03 -19.63
N SER A 84 21.44 -28.19 -18.81
CA SER A 84 20.07 -28.10 -19.28
C SER A 84 19.66 -26.63 -19.32
N TRP A 85 19.32 -26.14 -20.50
CA TRP A 85 18.64 -24.85 -20.59
C TRP A 85 17.19 -25.08 -20.16
N PRO A 86 16.71 -24.43 -19.08
CA PRO A 86 15.30 -24.52 -18.75
C PRO A 86 14.50 -23.99 -19.95
N GLY A 87 13.46 -24.72 -20.34
CA GLY A 87 12.55 -24.29 -21.40
C GLY A 87 11.87 -22.97 -21.03
N LEU A 88 11.30 -22.30 -22.03
CA LEU A 88 10.50 -21.09 -21.80
C LEU A 88 9.26 -21.45 -20.96
N ILE A 89 9.25 -21.04 -19.69
CA ILE A 89 8.09 -21.23 -18.80
C ILE A 89 7.07 -20.14 -19.12
N GLN A 90 5.90 -20.53 -19.64
CA GLN A 90 4.76 -19.61 -19.74
C GLN A 90 4.07 -19.54 -18.38
N VAL A 91 4.26 -18.42 -17.68
CA VAL A 91 3.57 -18.14 -16.42
C VAL A 91 2.20 -17.56 -16.77
N SER A 92 1.16 -18.40 -16.74
CA SER A 92 -0.22 -17.92 -16.73
C SER A 92 -0.56 -17.38 -15.33
N GLU A 93 -1.16 -16.20 -15.25
CA GLU A 93 -1.56 -15.49 -14.01
C GLU A 93 -2.51 -16.31 -13.10
N GLU A 94 -3.05 -17.42 -13.60
CA GLU A 94 -4.10 -18.23 -12.96
C GLU A 94 -3.61 -19.29 -11.94
N ARG A 95 -2.30 -19.49 -11.75
CA ARG A 95 -1.78 -20.57 -10.88
C ARG A 95 -1.19 -20.03 -9.58
N ASN A 96 -1.98 -20.13 -8.50
CA ASN A 96 -1.53 -20.03 -7.10
C ASN A 96 -0.83 -21.33 -6.64
N GLU A 97 0.03 -21.92 -7.46
CA GLU A 97 0.75 -23.13 -7.10
C GLU A 97 2.00 -22.74 -6.29
N GLU A 98 1.94 -22.91 -4.97
CA GLU A 98 3.12 -22.81 -4.09
C GLU A 98 4.10 -23.93 -4.45
N TYR A 99 5.31 -23.56 -4.87
CA TYR A 99 6.39 -24.53 -5.12
C TYR A 99 7.07 -24.87 -3.79
N GLU A 100 7.04 -26.14 -3.38
CA GLU A 100 7.92 -26.66 -2.33
C GLU A 100 9.37 -26.70 -2.85
N VAL A 101 10.31 -26.21 -2.02
CA VAL A 101 11.76 -26.17 -2.28
C VAL A 101 12.45 -27.31 -1.55
#